data_AF-A0A1M5LD97-F1
#
_entry.id   AF-A0A1M5LD97-F1
#
_cell.length_a   1.000
_cell.length_b   1.000
_cell.length_c   1.000
_cell.angle_alpha   90.00
_cell.angle_beta   90.00
_cell.angle_gamma   90.00
#
_symmetry.space_group_name_H-M   'P 1'
#
loop_
_entity.id
_entity.type
_entity.pdbx_description
1 polymer ?
#
loop_
_entity_poly.entity_id
_entity_poly.type
_entity_poly.pdbx_seq_one_letter_code
_entity_poly.pdbx_strand_id
1 'polypeptide(L)' 'MSVDSTPQPCPHCLRPTVLVSHGWGREWVHLGTWRRQCGAPVWMRAAEASAGARGERVAQPV' A
#
# COMPACT_ATOMS: atom_id res chain seq x y z
N MET A 1 -18.56 11.56 0.24
CA MET A 1 -17.81 10.29 0.24
C MET A 1 -18.49 9.40 1.25
N SER A 2 -18.91 8.20 0.85
CA SER A 2 -19.69 7.29 1.71
C SER A 2 -19.21 5.86 1.52
N VAL A 3 -19.13 5.10 2.62
CA VAL A 3 -18.84 3.66 2.57
C VAL A 3 -20.14 2.92 2.26
N ASP A 4 -20.17 2.17 1.16
CA ASP A 4 -21.36 1.55 0.57
C ASP A 4 -21.47 0.05 0.85
N SER A 5 -20.37 -0.59 1.31
CA SER A 5 -20.33 -2.03 1.58
C SER A 5 -19.81 -2.36 2.97
N THR A 6 -20.19 -3.54 3.45
CA THR A 6 -19.47 -4.20 4.55
C THR A 6 -18.06 -4.59 4.10
N PRO A 7 -17.12 -4.77 5.05
CA PRO A 7 -15.76 -5.21 4.72
C PRO A 7 -15.75 -6.57 4.02
N GLN A 8 -15.09 -6.65 2.86
CA GLN A 8 -14.90 -7.89 2.09
C GLN A 8 -13.41 -8.19 1.89
N PRO A 9 -13.01 -9.48 1.84
CA PRO A 9 -11.61 -9.84 1.62
C PRO A 9 -11.18 -9.51 0.17
N CYS A 10 -10.06 -8.81 0.03
CA CYS A 10 -9.44 -8.57 -1.27
C CYS A 10 -8.99 -9.91 -1.90
N PRO A 11 -9.30 -10.21 -3.16
CA PRO A 11 -8.92 -11.47 -3.80
C PRO A 11 -7.40 -11.64 -3.99
N HIS A 12 -6.62 -10.56 -3.89
CA HIS A 12 -5.16 -10.59 -4.10
C HIS A 12 -4.35 -10.71 -2.81
N CYS A 13 -4.72 -9.96 -1.77
CA CYS A 13 -3.94 -9.89 -0.52
C CYS A 13 -4.73 -10.33 0.72
N LEU A 14 -5.99 -10.73 0.55
CA LEU A 14 -6.93 -11.16 1.60
C LEU A 14 -7.18 -10.13 2.71
N ARG A 15 -6.69 -8.89 2.56
CA ARG A 15 -6.96 -7.80 3.48
C ARG A 15 -8.40 -7.30 3.31
N PRO A 16 -9.01 -6.79 4.39
CA PRO A 16 -10.35 -6.25 4.31
C PRO A 16 -10.38 -4.97 3.46
N THR A 17 -11.35 -4.92 2.54
CA THR A 17 -11.63 -3.81 1.64
C THR A 17 -13.07 -3.38 1.78
N VAL A 18 -13.35 -2.11 1.49
CA VAL A 18 -14.71 -1.56 1.45
C VAL A 18 -14.93 -0.81 0.15
N LEU A 19 -16.17 -0.84 -0.34
CA LEU A 19 -16.59 -0.04 -1.48
C LEU A 19 -16.90 1.37 -1.00
N VAL A 20 -16.30 2.35 -1.65
CA VAL A 20 -16.53 3.77 -1.35
C VAL A 20 -17.12 4.47 -2.56
N SER A 21 -18.19 5.22 -2.32
CA SER A 21 -18.85 6.07 -3.29
C SER A 21 -18.33 7.51 -3.19
N HIS A 22 -17.87 8.04 -4.32
CA HIS A 22 -17.41 9.41 -4.54
C HIS A 22 -18.28 10.09 -5.61
N GLY A 23 -18.15 11.41 -5.77
CA GLY A 23 -18.95 12.15 -6.76
C GLY A 23 -18.70 11.74 -8.22
N TRP A 24 -17.58 11.07 -8.49
CA TRP A 24 -17.16 10.61 -9.82
C TRP A 24 -17.29 9.09 -10.03
N GLY A 25 -17.75 8.33 -9.03
CA GLY A 25 -17.89 6.89 -9.16
C GLY A 25 -17.67 6.12 -7.85
N ARG A 26 -17.42 4.82 -7.99
CA ARG A 26 -17.24 3.90 -6.86
C ARG A 26 -15.91 3.17 -6.99
N GLU A 27 -15.21 2.99 -5.87
CA GLU A 27 -13.93 2.29 -5.84
C GLU A 27 -13.78 1.43 -4.59
N TRP A 28 -13.13 0.27 -4.74
CA TRP A 28 -12.74 -0.58 -3.61
C TRP A 28 -11.44 -0.08 -3.01
N VAL A 29 -11.42 0.10 -1.69
CA VAL A 29 -10.23 0.56 -0.95
C VAL A 29 -9.95 -0.35 0.24
N HIS A 30 -8.67 -0.53 0.54
CA HIS A 30 -8.22 -1.31 1.68
C HIS A 30 -8.47 -0.55 2.98
N LEU A 31 -9.08 -1.21 3.96
CA LEU A 31 -9.24 -0.65 5.30
C LEU A 31 -7.88 -0.36 5.94
N GLY A 32 -7.82 0.72 6.72
CA GLY A 32 -6.61 1.21 7.39
C GLY A 32 -5.68 2.04 6.51
N THR A 33 -5.52 1.70 5.22
CA THR A 33 -4.66 2.47 4.29
C THR A 33 -5.42 3.37 3.34
N TRP A 34 -6.72 3.11 3.13
CA TRP A 34 -7.58 3.81 2.15
C TRP A 34 -7.00 3.81 0.73
N ARG A 35 -6.17 2.83 0.41
CA ARG A 35 -5.55 2.66 -0.91
C ARG A 35 -6.38 1.70 -1.76
N ARG A 36 -6.54 2.04 -3.04
CA ARG A 36 -7.17 1.18 -4.05
C ARG A 36 -6.42 -0.13 -4.27
N GLN A 37 -5.09 -0.04 -4.30
CA GLN A 37 -4.23 -1.15 -4.66
C GLN A 37 -3.70 -1.87 -3.42
N CYS A 38 -3.46 -3.17 -3.60
CA CYS A 38 -2.63 -3.91 -2.68
C CYS A 38 -1.26 -3.22 -2.64
N GLY A 39 -0.80 -2.78 -1.47
CA GLY A 39 0.60 -2.36 -1.34
C GLY A 39 1.53 -3.49 -1.79
N ALA A 40 2.76 -3.16 -2.19
CA ALA A 40 3.76 -4.16 -2.55
C ALA A 40 3.74 -5.31 -1.52
N PRO A 41 3.70 -6.57 -1.97
CA PRO A 41 3.50 -7.70 -1.09
C PRO A 41 4.55 -7.68 0.03
N VAL A 42 4.21 -8.25 1.19
CA VAL A 42 5.02 -8.09 2.42
C VAL A 42 6.48 -8.53 2.20
N TRP A 43 6.72 -9.49 1.31
CA TRP A 43 8.06 -9.92 0.91
C TRP A 43 8.86 -8.88 0.11
N MET A 44 8.20 -7.97 -0.61
CA MET A 44 8.83 -6.83 -1.28
C MET A 44 9.13 -5.66 -0.34
N ARG A 45 8.40 -5.49 0.78
CA ARG A 45 8.68 -4.39 1.72
C ARG A 45 9.99 -4.57 2.50
N ALA A 46 10.54 -5.79 2.57
CA ALA A 46 11.87 -6.03 3.13
C ALA A 46 13.01 -5.50 2.24
N ALA A 47 12.77 -5.39 0.92
CA ALA A 47 13.75 -4.83 -0.01
C ALA A 47 13.90 -3.31 0.15
N GLU A 48 12.82 -2.59 0.46
CA GLU A 48 12.88 -1.13 0.66
C GLU A 48 13.55 -0.73 1.98
N ALA A 49 13.47 -1.56 3.03
CA ALA A 49 14.23 -1.34 4.26
C ALA A 49 15.74 -1.55 4.08
N SER A 50 16.15 -2.37 3.11
CA SER A 50 17.56 -2.71 2.85
C SER A 50 18.23 -1.78 1.82
N ALA A 51 17.45 -1.03 1.05
CA ALA A 51 17.94 -0.09 0.04
C ALA A 51 18.49 1.23 0.64
N GLY A 52 18.18 1.54 1.91
CA GLY A 52 18.70 2.72 2.61
C GLY A 52 20.12 2.59 3.17
N ALA A 53 20.76 1.41 3.10
CA ALA A 53 22.05 1.14 3.76
C ALA A 53 23.26 1.09 2.81
N ARG A 54 23.15 1.63 1.58
CA ARG A 54 24.26 1.65 0.59
C ARG A 54 24.55 3.06 0.07
N GLY A 55 24.69 4.02 0.98
CA GLY A 55 24.97 5.42 0.63
C GLY A 55 26.00 6.13 1.49
N GLU A 56 26.85 5.41 2.25
CA GLU A 56 27.94 6.05 2.99
C GLU A 56 29.26 5.37 2.62
N ARG A 57 29.95 5.93 1.62
CA ARG A 57 31.37 5.63 1.38
C ARG A 57 32.11 6.96 1.30
N VAL A 58 32.52 7.40 2.49
CA VAL A 58 33.79 8.04 2.86
C VAL A 58 34.59 8.69 1.71
N ALA A 59 34.82 9.98 1.89
CA ALA A 59 35.74 10.83 1.14
C ALA A 59 37.17 10.25 1.06
N GLN A 60 37.79 10.34 -0.11
CA GLN A 60 39.23 10.13 -0.29
C GLN A 60 39.91 11.49 -0.46
N PRO A 61 40.96 11.84 0.32
CA PRO A 61 41.86 12.93 -0.02
C PRO A 61 42.97 12.44 -0.97
N VAL A 62 43.43 13.34 -1.85
CA VAL A 62 44.66 13.20 -2.65
C VAL A 62 45.83 13.87 -1.94
#